data_AF-A0A6A5AUM5-F1
#
_entry.id   AF-A0A6A5AUM5-F1
#
_cell.length_a   1.000
_cell.length_b   1.000
_cell.length_c   1.000
_cell.angle_alpha   90.00
_cell.angle_beta   90.00
_cell.angle_gamma   90.00
#
_symmetry.space_group_name_H-M   'P 1'
#
loop_
_entity.id
_entity.type
_entity.pdbx_description
1 polymer ?
#
loop_
_entity_poly.entity_id
_entity_poly.type
_entity_poly.pdbx_seq_one_letter_code
_entity_poly.pdbx_strand_id
1 'polypeptide(L)'
;MMLMGVNEDEMIVILKKIEELKGFSAQYEIKDMIQYLMFLALFIVVTVDISGHFAPDSPYRVTAMLNAQLRDKPFRYQDIHVKKTFDTIKTVQELHQYLTGPFYDVLFAGDSFDGDNEFPHGDLYADRGYLGGNTRLVGPIRIGQIRVKAEVCGGAMAAVPGLFTDPVQCFNTYSASTESTTTFGYHFNYTALSPKPAEPRFYSHMHHWYGSPTFGEMVPSTEADSCDFETKVACPVYDQLVSLKEHK
;
A
#
# COMPACT_ATOMS: atom_id res chain seq x y z
N MET A 1 91.28 19.71 1.69
CA MET A 1 90.07 19.99 0.89
C MET A 1 88.90 19.97 1.85
N MET A 2 88.16 21.08 1.93
CA MET A 2 87.13 21.38 2.94
C MET A 2 86.12 20.25 3.13
N LEU A 3 85.99 19.74 4.36
CA LEU A 3 84.78 19.05 4.82
C LEU A 3 83.75 20.14 5.08
N MET A 4 82.78 20.28 4.18
CA MET A 4 81.70 21.26 4.25
C MET A 4 80.88 21.03 5.53
N GLY A 5 80.94 22.02 6.42
CA GLY A 5 80.15 22.08 7.64
C GLY A 5 78.70 22.44 7.33
N VAL A 6 77.78 21.68 7.91
CA VAL A 6 76.41 22.12 8.11
C VAL A 6 76.46 23.18 9.21
N ASN A 7 75.93 24.36 8.94
CA ASN A 7 75.92 25.47 9.89
C ASN A 7 74.96 25.16 11.05
N GLU A 8 75.29 25.50 12.30
CA GLU A 8 74.47 25.15 13.48
C GLU A 8 73.03 25.67 13.36
N ASP A 9 72.85 26.83 12.76
CA ASP A 9 71.53 27.42 12.50
C ASP A 9 70.67 26.59 11.51
N GLU A 10 71.30 25.97 10.51
CA GLU A 10 70.60 25.09 9.57
C GLU A 10 70.20 23.76 10.23
N MET A 11 71.04 23.24 11.12
CA MET A 11 70.76 22.01 11.87
C MET A 11 69.57 22.19 12.82
N ILE A 12 69.46 23.36 13.47
CA ILE A 12 68.34 23.70 14.35
C ILE A 12 67.04 23.83 13.54
N VAL A 13 67.07 24.45 12.36
CA VAL A 13 65.89 24.56 11.48
C VAL A 13 65.44 23.19 10.95
N ILE A 14 66.38 22.30 10.62
CA ILE A 14 66.08 20.92 10.21
C ILE A 14 65.49 20.12 11.38
N LEU A 15 66.06 20.24 12.58
CA LEU A 15 65.52 19.59 13.78
C LEU A 15 64.11 20.09 14.11
N LYS A 16 63.87 21.40 14.03
CA LYS A 16 62.53 21.98 14.22
C LYS A 16 61.52 21.48 13.19
N LYS A 17 61.92 21.38 11.91
CA LYS A 17 61.07 20.80 10.85
C LYS A 17 60.80 19.30 11.07
N ILE A 18 61.77 18.55 11.56
CA ILE A 18 61.61 17.13 11.92
C ILE A 18 60.69 16.96 13.14
N GLU A 19 60.75 17.89 14.09
CA GLU A 19 59.88 17.92 15.28
C GLU A 19 58.44 18.34 14.92
N GLU A 20 58.28 19.35 14.05
CA GLU A 20 56.97 19.73 13.48
C GLU A 20 56.38 18.61 12.61
N LEU A 21 57.19 17.86 11.85
CA LEU A 21 56.77 16.66 11.10
C LEU A 21 56.46 15.45 12.00
N LYS A 22 57.08 15.35 13.18
CA LYS A 22 56.75 14.33 14.20
C LYS A 22 55.47 14.66 14.97
N GLY A 23 55.16 15.94 15.13
CA GLY A 23 53.95 16.44 15.79
C GLY A 23 52.75 16.59 14.87
N PHE A 24 52.96 16.68 13.54
CA PHE A 24 51.88 16.72 12.58
C PHE A 24 51.33 15.33 12.27
N SER A 25 50.07 15.19 12.68
CA SER A 25 49.02 14.48 11.95
C SER A 25 48.96 12.96 12.03
N ALA A 26 50.03 12.18 12.21
CA ALA A 26 49.85 10.71 12.12
C ALA A 26 48.94 10.13 13.21
N GLN A 27 49.12 10.51 14.48
CA GLN A 27 48.31 9.97 15.59
C GLN A 27 46.88 10.53 15.62
N TYR A 28 46.71 11.80 15.26
CA TYR A 28 45.39 12.43 15.16
C TYR A 28 44.61 11.89 13.95
N GLU A 29 45.26 11.74 12.80
CA GLU A 29 44.67 11.10 11.62
C GLU A 29 44.33 9.63 11.88
N ILE A 30 45.21 8.86 12.51
CA ILE A 30 44.92 7.46 12.88
C ILE A 30 43.73 7.39 13.84
N LYS A 31 43.65 8.30 14.82
CA LYS A 31 42.49 8.37 15.73
C LYS A 31 41.20 8.69 14.98
N ASP A 32 41.23 9.66 14.06
CA ASP A 32 40.07 10.03 13.25
C ASP A 32 39.67 8.90 12.28
N MET A 33 40.64 8.19 11.70
CA MET A 33 40.40 6.99 10.88
C MET A 33 39.78 5.85 11.69
N ILE A 34 40.24 5.61 12.92
CA ILE A 34 39.64 4.59 13.81
C ILE A 34 38.22 4.99 14.23
N GLN A 35 37.99 6.26 14.55
CA GLN A 35 36.65 6.76 14.87
C GLN A 35 35.71 6.63 13.66
N TYR A 36 36.20 6.94 12.46
CA TYR A 36 35.45 6.75 11.23
C TYR A 36 35.16 5.27 10.96
N LEU A 37 36.12 4.37 11.17
CA LEU A 37 35.93 2.94 11.02
C LEU A 37 34.93 2.38 12.05
N MET A 38 34.97 2.84 13.29
CA MET A 38 33.98 2.48 14.30
C MET A 38 32.59 3.02 13.94
N PHE A 39 32.50 4.26 13.45
CA PHE A 39 31.26 4.81 12.92
C PHE A 39 30.74 3.99 11.75
N LEU A 40 31.60 3.62 10.80
CA LEU A 40 31.21 2.83 9.63
C LEU A 40 30.75 1.43 10.03
N ALA A 41 31.44 0.78 10.98
CA ALA A 41 31.02 -0.51 11.52
C ALA A 41 29.66 -0.42 12.23
N LEU A 42 29.48 0.58 13.10
CA LEU A 42 28.19 0.84 13.76
C LEU A 42 27.10 1.19 12.76
N PHE A 43 27.41 1.99 11.74
CA PHE A 43 26.48 2.37 10.68
C PHE A 43 26.07 1.14 9.88
N ILE A 44 26.99 0.25 9.52
CA ILE A 44 26.67 -1.00 8.82
C ILE A 44 25.81 -1.91 9.69
N VAL A 45 26.17 -2.14 10.96
CA VAL A 45 25.34 -2.96 11.86
C VAL A 45 23.96 -2.34 12.04
N VAL A 46 23.88 -1.03 12.28
CA VAL A 46 22.59 -0.36 12.45
C VAL A 46 21.78 -0.39 11.16
N THR A 47 22.36 -0.17 10.00
CA THR A 47 21.61 -0.11 8.73
C THR A 47 21.29 -1.46 8.14
N VAL A 48 22.18 -2.45 8.26
CA VAL A 48 22.05 -3.77 7.63
C VAL A 48 21.42 -4.78 8.58
N ASP A 49 21.73 -4.74 9.88
CA ASP A 49 21.33 -5.79 10.84
C ASP A 49 20.15 -5.34 11.72
N ILE A 50 20.14 -4.06 12.16
CA ILE A 50 19.08 -3.52 13.04
C ILE A 50 17.94 -2.88 12.22
N SER A 51 18.27 -2.06 11.22
CA SER A 51 17.30 -1.39 10.34
C SER A 51 16.96 -2.23 9.11
N GLY A 52 17.90 -3.08 8.69
CA GLY A 52 17.65 -4.16 7.75
C GLY A 52 17.02 -5.30 8.53
N HIS A 53 15.69 -5.31 8.61
CA HIS A 53 14.91 -6.40 9.19
C HIS A 53 15.55 -7.76 8.87
N PHE A 54 15.71 -8.60 9.88
CA PHE A 54 16.44 -9.87 10.00
C PHE A 54 16.16 -10.99 8.94
N ALA A 55 15.63 -10.65 7.77
CA ALA A 55 15.63 -11.42 6.54
C ALA A 55 15.71 -10.46 5.34
N PRO A 56 16.85 -10.37 4.63
CA PRO A 56 17.11 -9.36 3.58
C PRO A 56 16.15 -9.40 2.37
N ASP A 57 15.34 -10.46 2.23
CA ASP A 57 14.33 -10.57 1.18
C ASP A 57 12.88 -10.39 1.68
N SER A 58 12.65 -10.21 2.98
CA SER A 58 11.29 -10.29 3.54
C SER A 58 10.33 -9.20 3.05
N PRO A 59 10.69 -7.90 2.96
CA PRO A 59 9.74 -6.88 2.51
C PRO A 59 9.43 -7.02 1.02
N TYR A 60 10.47 -7.25 0.20
CA TYR A 60 10.31 -7.45 -1.24
C TYR A 60 9.45 -8.69 -1.53
N ARG A 61 9.72 -9.82 -0.86
CA ARG A 61 8.93 -11.05 -1.05
C ARG A 61 7.50 -10.89 -0.60
N VAL A 62 7.24 -10.19 0.50
CA VAL A 62 5.87 -9.88 0.95
C VAL A 62 5.17 -8.99 -0.07
N THR A 63 5.82 -7.93 -0.57
CA THR A 63 5.24 -7.06 -1.61
C THR A 63 5.01 -7.83 -2.92
N ALA A 64 5.95 -8.67 -3.34
CA ALA A 64 5.82 -9.49 -4.55
C ALA A 64 4.69 -10.50 -4.41
N MET A 65 4.56 -11.16 -3.25
CA MET A 65 3.45 -12.06 -2.94
C MET A 65 2.11 -11.32 -2.95
N LEU A 66 2.01 -10.16 -2.29
CA LEU A 66 0.80 -9.34 -2.28
C LEU A 66 0.40 -8.91 -3.69
N ASN A 67 1.35 -8.49 -4.52
CA ASN A 67 1.09 -8.14 -5.92
C ASN A 67 0.65 -9.36 -6.74
N ALA A 68 1.32 -10.51 -6.56
CA ALA A 68 0.95 -11.74 -7.25
C ALA A 68 -0.49 -12.17 -6.93
N GLN A 69 -0.90 -12.03 -5.66
CA GLN A 69 -2.19 -12.48 -5.18
C GLN A 69 -3.32 -11.46 -5.44
N LEU A 70 -3.12 -10.18 -5.18
CA LEU A 70 -4.19 -9.19 -5.33
C LEU A 70 -4.18 -8.52 -6.70
N ARG A 71 -2.99 -8.17 -7.24
CA ARG A 71 -2.90 -7.40 -8.49
C ARG A 71 -2.93 -8.29 -9.72
N ASP A 72 -2.14 -9.37 -9.71
CA ASP A 72 -1.79 -10.14 -10.91
C ASP A 72 -2.67 -11.39 -11.10
N LYS A 73 -3.46 -11.78 -10.09
CA LYS A 73 -4.46 -12.85 -10.21
C LYS A 73 -5.48 -12.50 -11.30
N PRO A 74 -5.73 -13.42 -12.26
CA PRO A 74 -6.72 -13.21 -13.28
C PRO A 74 -8.13 -13.33 -12.69
N PHE A 75 -9.08 -12.63 -13.30
CA PHE A 75 -10.50 -12.83 -13.04
C PHE A 75 -10.92 -14.24 -13.41
N ARG A 76 -12.03 -14.69 -12.81
CA ARG A 76 -12.66 -15.96 -13.17
C ARG A 76 -13.11 -15.92 -14.63
N TYR A 77 -12.90 -17.03 -15.33
CA TYR A 77 -13.26 -17.17 -16.75
C TYR A 77 -14.77 -16.99 -17.01
N GLN A 78 -15.61 -17.26 -16.01
CA GLN A 78 -17.06 -17.10 -16.09
C GLN A 78 -17.48 -15.63 -16.13
N ASP A 79 -16.72 -14.75 -15.45
CA ASP A 79 -17.03 -13.33 -15.36
C ASP A 79 -16.55 -12.54 -16.58
N ILE A 80 -15.47 -12.99 -17.21
CA ILE A 80 -14.87 -12.34 -18.38
C ILE A 80 -14.30 -13.34 -19.40
N HIS A 81 -14.51 -13.05 -20.68
CA HIS A 81 -14.02 -13.89 -21.79
C HIS A 81 -12.59 -13.52 -22.26
N VAL A 82 -11.96 -12.53 -21.63
CA VAL A 82 -10.60 -12.05 -21.94
C VAL A 82 -9.81 -12.04 -20.65
N LYS A 83 -8.53 -12.43 -20.68
CA LYS A 83 -7.66 -12.35 -19.50
C LYS A 83 -7.55 -10.90 -19.03
N LYS A 84 -8.10 -10.61 -17.85
CA LYS A 84 -7.93 -9.35 -17.12
C LYS A 84 -7.43 -9.62 -15.71
N THR A 85 -6.74 -8.63 -15.18
CA THR A 85 -6.23 -8.53 -13.81
C THR A 85 -6.64 -7.18 -13.22
N PHE A 86 -6.32 -6.93 -11.94
CA PHE A 86 -6.70 -5.69 -11.26
C PHE A 86 -6.24 -4.42 -12.01
N ASP A 87 -5.03 -4.45 -12.58
CA ASP A 87 -4.44 -3.32 -13.31
C ASP A 87 -5.19 -2.97 -14.61
N THR A 88 -5.99 -3.92 -15.12
CA THR A 88 -6.70 -3.78 -16.41
C THR A 88 -8.19 -3.48 -16.26
N ILE A 89 -8.66 -3.19 -15.04
CA ILE A 89 -10.05 -2.82 -14.75
C ILE A 89 -10.37 -1.47 -15.41
N LYS A 90 -11.46 -1.42 -16.16
CA LYS A 90 -11.90 -0.22 -16.88
C LYS A 90 -13.30 0.26 -16.49
N THR A 91 -14.14 -0.60 -15.94
CA THR A 91 -15.53 -0.29 -15.63
C THR A 91 -15.85 -0.54 -14.16
N VAL A 92 -16.89 0.12 -13.65
CA VAL A 92 -17.38 -0.09 -12.28
C VAL A 92 -17.88 -1.53 -12.10
N GLN A 93 -18.52 -2.10 -13.12
CA GLN A 93 -18.94 -3.49 -13.12
C GLN A 93 -17.76 -4.46 -12.95
N GLU A 94 -16.65 -4.20 -13.66
CA GLU A 94 -15.42 -4.99 -13.53
C GLU A 94 -14.79 -4.86 -12.14
N LEU A 95 -14.88 -3.69 -11.50
CA LEU A 95 -14.46 -3.53 -10.11
C LEU A 95 -15.28 -4.40 -9.16
N HIS A 96 -16.60 -4.46 -9.33
CA HIS A 96 -17.44 -5.35 -8.51
C HIS A 96 -17.15 -6.83 -8.78
N GLN A 97 -16.94 -7.21 -10.04
CA GLN A 97 -16.52 -8.58 -10.40
C GLN A 97 -15.16 -8.94 -9.77
N TYR A 98 -14.23 -7.98 -9.70
CA TYR A 98 -12.96 -8.17 -9.01
C TYR A 98 -13.17 -8.43 -7.51
N LEU A 99 -14.02 -7.63 -6.85
CA LEU A 99 -14.32 -7.76 -5.43
C LEU A 99 -14.93 -9.12 -5.08
N THR A 100 -15.92 -9.59 -5.84
CA THR A 100 -16.60 -10.88 -5.59
C THR A 100 -15.84 -12.10 -6.12
N GLY A 101 -14.88 -11.89 -7.02
CA GLY A 101 -14.06 -12.94 -7.62
C GLY A 101 -12.67 -12.97 -6.99
N PRO A 102 -11.61 -12.53 -7.70
CA PRO A 102 -10.22 -12.63 -7.26
C PRO A 102 -9.96 -12.12 -5.84
N PHE A 103 -10.52 -10.97 -5.47
CA PHE A 103 -10.31 -10.40 -4.14
C PHE A 103 -10.88 -11.31 -3.04
N TYR A 104 -12.12 -11.78 -3.21
CA TYR A 104 -12.76 -12.68 -2.25
C TYR A 104 -12.03 -14.02 -2.17
N ASP A 105 -11.66 -14.60 -3.31
CA ASP A 105 -11.04 -15.92 -3.36
C ASP A 105 -9.68 -15.95 -2.67
N VAL A 106 -8.87 -14.91 -2.91
CA VAL A 106 -7.53 -14.77 -2.36
C VAL A 106 -7.54 -14.51 -0.85
N LEU A 107 -8.52 -13.74 -0.35
CA LEU A 107 -8.56 -13.33 1.05
C LEU A 107 -9.33 -14.30 1.95
N PHE A 108 -10.36 -14.95 1.43
CA PHE A 108 -11.32 -15.72 2.23
C PHE A 108 -11.45 -17.16 1.80
N ALA A 109 -11.44 -17.46 0.49
CA ALA A 109 -11.72 -18.80 -0.01
C ALA A 109 -10.52 -19.75 -0.03
N GLY A 110 -9.34 -19.31 0.44
CA GLY A 110 -8.19 -20.19 0.59
C GLY A 110 -7.63 -20.68 -0.74
N ASP A 111 -7.65 -19.84 -1.78
CA ASP A 111 -7.23 -20.14 -3.16
C ASP A 111 -5.80 -20.71 -3.26
N SER A 112 -5.71 -22.01 -3.01
CA SER A 112 -4.54 -22.86 -3.01
C SER A 112 -4.27 -23.39 -4.42
N PHE A 113 -3.03 -23.80 -4.70
CA PHE A 113 -2.64 -24.23 -6.04
C PHE A 113 -3.36 -25.51 -6.50
N ASP A 114 -3.81 -26.35 -5.56
CA ASP A 114 -4.53 -27.59 -5.76
C ASP A 114 -6.06 -27.43 -5.78
N GLY A 115 -6.57 -26.21 -5.58
CA GLY A 115 -8.00 -25.91 -5.58
C GLY A 115 -8.73 -26.44 -4.35
N ASP A 116 -7.98 -26.80 -3.31
CA ASP A 116 -8.51 -27.14 -2.00
C ASP A 116 -8.87 -25.84 -1.25
N ASN A 117 -10.13 -25.75 -0.81
CA ASN A 117 -10.64 -24.63 -0.02
C ASN A 117 -10.77 -25.00 1.47
N GLU A 118 -10.33 -26.20 1.87
CA GLU A 118 -10.30 -26.65 3.24
C GLU A 118 -9.17 -25.92 4.00
N PHE A 119 -9.50 -25.45 5.20
CA PHE A 119 -8.53 -24.81 6.11
C PHE A 119 -8.23 -25.79 7.24
N PRO A 120 -7.31 -26.76 7.03
CA PRO A 120 -6.98 -27.71 8.08
C PRO A 120 -6.35 -26.98 9.27
N HIS A 121 -6.81 -27.30 10.48
CA HIS A 121 -6.22 -26.76 11.70
C HIS A 121 -4.96 -27.54 12.07
N GLY A 122 -3.88 -26.81 12.42
CA GLY A 122 -2.67 -27.41 12.99
C GLY A 122 -1.48 -26.46 12.95
N ASP A 123 -0.44 -26.78 13.71
CA ASP A 123 0.76 -25.92 13.86
C ASP A 123 1.50 -25.65 12.54
N LEU A 124 1.25 -26.46 11.50
CA LEU A 124 1.86 -26.35 10.18
C LEU A 124 0.97 -25.65 9.14
N TYR A 125 -0.29 -25.37 9.48
CA TYR A 125 -1.27 -24.80 8.56
C TYR A 125 -1.69 -23.41 9.02
N ALA A 126 -2.01 -22.55 8.06
CA ALA A 126 -2.49 -21.21 8.34
C ALA A 126 -4.00 -21.23 8.54
N ASP A 127 -4.48 -20.65 9.64
CA ASP A 127 -5.90 -20.44 9.86
C ASP A 127 -6.46 -19.39 8.88
N ARG A 128 -7.78 -19.22 8.88
CA ARG A 128 -8.47 -18.16 8.13
C ARG A 128 -7.92 -16.77 8.50
N GLY A 129 -7.89 -15.87 7.53
CA GLY A 129 -7.35 -14.51 7.72
C GLY A 129 -5.83 -14.42 7.55
N TYR A 130 -5.22 -15.46 6.97
CA TYR A 130 -3.85 -15.44 6.49
C TYR A 130 -3.82 -15.43 4.97
N LEU A 131 -2.92 -14.61 4.42
CA LEU A 131 -2.64 -14.50 3.01
C LEU A 131 -1.31 -15.19 2.68
N GLY A 132 -1.33 -16.10 1.71
CA GLY A 132 -0.14 -16.82 1.25
C GLY A 132 0.53 -17.65 2.36
N GLY A 133 -0.27 -18.16 3.31
CA GLY A 133 0.16 -19.03 4.42
C GLY A 133 0.87 -18.31 5.57
N ASN A 134 1.56 -17.20 5.33
CA ASN A 134 2.46 -16.62 6.33
C ASN A 134 2.09 -15.19 6.75
N THR A 135 1.21 -14.50 6.01
CA THR A 135 0.89 -13.09 6.26
C THR A 135 -0.48 -12.93 6.87
N ARG A 136 -0.55 -12.57 8.15
CA ARG A 136 -1.83 -12.36 8.84
C ARG A 136 -2.47 -11.02 8.45
N LEU A 137 -3.77 -11.03 8.14
CA LEU A 137 -4.59 -9.83 8.01
C LEU A 137 -4.87 -9.25 9.40
N VAL A 138 -4.52 -7.98 9.58
CA VAL A 138 -4.67 -7.28 10.87
C VAL A 138 -5.81 -6.28 10.77
N GLY A 139 -6.90 -6.58 11.47
CA GLY A 139 -8.10 -5.73 11.51
C GLY A 139 -8.97 -5.86 10.26
N PRO A 140 -10.09 -5.11 10.20
CA PRO A 140 -11.00 -5.14 9.07
C PRO A 140 -10.40 -4.46 7.84
N ILE A 141 -10.78 -4.96 6.67
CA ILE A 141 -10.45 -4.36 5.38
C ILE A 141 -11.48 -3.29 5.07
N ARG A 142 -11.03 -2.06 4.79
CA ARG A 142 -11.94 -0.96 4.46
C ARG A 142 -12.02 -0.72 2.96
N ILE A 143 -13.23 -0.87 2.40
CA ILE A 143 -13.55 -0.46 1.04
C ILE A 143 -14.04 0.99 1.08
N GLY A 144 -13.13 1.91 0.77
CA GLY A 144 -13.39 3.35 0.82
C GLY A 144 -13.92 3.92 -0.51
N GLN A 145 -14.85 4.87 -0.43
CA GLN A 145 -15.35 5.63 -1.56
C GLN A 145 -15.39 7.14 -1.25
N ILE A 146 -15.07 7.92 -2.28
CA ILE A 146 -15.24 9.38 -2.30
C ILE A 146 -16.33 9.69 -3.33
N ARG A 147 -17.20 10.63 -3.00
CA ARG A 147 -18.31 11.04 -3.87
C ARG A 147 -18.31 12.55 -4.05
N VAL A 148 -18.86 13.00 -5.16
CA VAL A 148 -19.05 14.42 -5.48
C VAL A 148 -20.53 14.76 -5.30
N LYS A 149 -20.81 15.98 -4.83
CA LYS A 149 -22.18 16.50 -4.70
C LYS A 149 -22.82 16.58 -6.09
N ALA A 150 -24.07 16.13 -6.17
CA ALA A 150 -24.88 16.37 -7.35
C ALA A 150 -25.25 17.86 -7.40
N GLU A 151 -25.06 18.48 -8.55
CA GLU A 151 -25.50 19.84 -8.85
C GLU A 151 -26.46 19.80 -10.04
N VAL A 152 -27.40 20.74 -10.11
CA VAL A 152 -28.27 20.84 -11.29
C VAL A 152 -27.40 21.25 -12.48
N CYS A 153 -27.44 20.46 -13.56
CA CYS A 153 -26.70 20.76 -14.78
C CYS A 153 -27.10 22.15 -15.31
N GLY A 154 -26.10 22.99 -15.53
CA GLY A 154 -26.28 24.24 -16.27
C GLY A 154 -26.37 24.01 -17.79
N GLY A 155 -26.86 25.02 -18.51
CA GLY A 155 -26.78 25.07 -19.98
C GLY A 155 -28.09 24.76 -20.71
N ALA A 156 -28.13 25.11 -21.99
CA ALA A 156 -29.34 25.04 -22.81
C ALA A 156 -29.88 23.61 -22.97
N MET A 157 -29.02 22.59 -22.97
CA MET A 157 -29.40 21.18 -23.12
C MET A 157 -30.13 20.62 -21.88
N ALA A 158 -29.74 21.05 -20.68
CA ALA A 158 -30.40 20.65 -19.44
C ALA A 158 -31.76 21.34 -19.24
N ALA A 159 -32.00 22.44 -19.96
CA ALA A 159 -33.22 23.23 -19.90
C ALA A 159 -34.21 22.92 -21.04
N VAL A 160 -33.92 21.94 -21.92
CA VAL A 160 -34.82 21.56 -23.02
C VAL A 160 -36.09 20.93 -22.44
N PRO A 161 -37.26 21.57 -22.60
CA PRO A 161 -38.50 21.04 -22.06
C PRO A 161 -38.84 19.68 -22.67
N GLY A 162 -39.19 18.71 -21.83
CA GLY A 162 -39.63 17.38 -22.25
C GLY A 162 -38.53 16.38 -22.59
N LEU A 163 -37.25 16.76 -22.55
CA LEU A 163 -36.14 15.82 -22.73
C LEU A 163 -35.84 15.02 -21.45
N PHE A 164 -36.04 15.64 -20.29
CA PHE A 164 -35.86 15.02 -18.98
C PHE A 164 -37.09 15.34 -18.11
N THR A 165 -37.60 14.33 -17.39
CA THR A 165 -38.73 14.49 -16.46
C THR A 165 -38.29 15.14 -15.14
N ASP A 166 -37.03 14.95 -14.77
CA ASP A 166 -36.42 15.46 -13.54
C ASP A 166 -35.22 16.37 -13.87
N PRO A 167 -34.84 17.30 -12.97
CA PRO A 167 -33.65 18.12 -13.15
C PRO A 167 -32.42 17.23 -13.35
N VAL A 168 -31.73 17.40 -14.47
CA VAL A 168 -30.53 16.62 -14.76
C VAL A 168 -29.46 16.96 -13.73
N GLN A 169 -28.94 15.91 -13.08
CA GLN A 169 -27.85 16.04 -12.12
C GLN A 169 -26.50 15.90 -12.83
N CYS A 170 -25.60 16.84 -12.55
CA CYS A 170 -24.23 16.86 -13.00
C CYS A 170 -23.29 16.67 -11.82
N PHE A 171 -22.14 16.06 -12.09
CA PHE A 171 -21.08 15.85 -11.12
C PHE A 171 -19.81 16.55 -11.61
N ASN A 172 -19.37 17.55 -10.86
CA ASN A 172 -18.15 18.28 -11.17
C ASN A 172 -16.90 17.45 -10.84
N THR A 173 -15.74 17.97 -11.22
CA THR A 173 -14.45 17.40 -10.78
C THR A 173 -14.36 17.39 -9.26
N TYR A 174 -13.76 16.33 -8.72
CA TYR A 174 -13.54 16.23 -7.28
C TYR A 174 -12.63 17.35 -6.76
N SER A 175 -13.08 17.98 -5.68
CA SER A 175 -12.29 18.86 -4.82
C SER A 175 -12.83 18.75 -3.38
N ALA A 176 -12.10 19.29 -2.41
CA ALA A 176 -12.56 19.32 -1.03
C ALA A 176 -13.88 20.11 -0.84
N SER A 177 -14.23 21.03 -1.75
CA SER A 177 -15.49 21.79 -1.69
C SER A 177 -16.66 21.04 -2.33
N THR A 178 -16.39 20.25 -3.38
CA THR A 178 -17.40 19.48 -4.11
C THR A 178 -17.62 18.08 -3.52
N GLU A 179 -16.81 17.67 -2.53
CA GLU A 179 -16.97 16.40 -1.83
C GLU A 179 -18.35 16.28 -1.16
N SER A 180 -19.07 15.20 -1.49
CA SER A 180 -20.37 14.91 -0.88
C SER A 180 -20.21 14.13 0.42
N THR A 181 -21.00 14.53 1.41
CA THR A 181 -21.22 13.83 2.68
C THR A 181 -22.66 13.34 2.82
N THR A 182 -23.50 13.51 1.78
CA THR A 182 -24.92 13.15 1.83
C THR A 182 -25.08 11.64 1.77
N THR A 183 -25.94 11.10 2.65
CA THR A 183 -26.33 9.69 2.64
C THR A 183 -26.86 9.27 1.28
N PHE A 184 -26.56 8.05 0.85
CA PHE A 184 -26.99 7.52 -0.44
C PHE A 184 -27.23 6.00 -0.40
N GLY A 185 -27.75 5.48 -1.50
CA GLY A 185 -27.90 4.05 -1.75
C GLY A 185 -29.34 3.67 -2.04
N TYR A 186 -29.50 2.54 -2.72
CA TYR A 186 -30.80 1.96 -3.09
C TYR A 186 -31.09 0.81 -2.13
N HIS A 187 -32.19 0.89 -1.37
CA HIS A 187 -32.55 -0.05 -0.28
C HIS A 187 -31.55 -0.19 0.89
N PHE A 188 -30.38 0.43 0.80
CA PHE A 188 -29.38 0.51 1.85
C PHE A 188 -28.87 1.95 2.00
N ASN A 189 -28.70 2.42 3.25
CA ASN A 189 -28.27 3.78 3.53
C ASN A 189 -26.78 3.83 3.89
N TYR A 190 -25.96 4.27 2.94
CA TYR A 190 -24.54 4.56 3.14
C TYR A 190 -24.35 5.96 3.70
N THR A 191 -23.96 6.05 4.96
CA THR A 191 -23.68 7.32 5.65
C THR A 191 -22.20 7.67 5.61
N ALA A 192 -21.89 8.96 5.61
CA ALA A 192 -20.52 9.43 5.70
C ALA A 192 -19.92 9.13 7.08
N LEU A 193 -18.66 8.69 7.10
CA LEU A 193 -17.89 8.51 8.33
C LEU A 193 -17.68 9.87 9.01
N SER A 194 -18.13 9.98 10.26
CA SER A 194 -17.98 11.17 11.09
C SER A 194 -17.41 10.79 12.46
N PRO A 195 -16.19 11.26 12.82
CA PRO A 195 -15.33 12.15 12.04
C PRO A 195 -14.69 11.47 10.83
N LYS A 196 -14.34 12.26 9.81
CA LYS A 196 -13.59 11.78 8.64
C LYS A 196 -12.23 11.20 9.10
N PRO A 197 -11.83 9.99 8.68
CA PRO A 197 -10.55 9.41 9.07
C PRO A 197 -9.36 10.30 8.70
N ALA A 198 -8.40 10.45 9.61
CA ALA A 198 -7.18 11.22 9.38
C ALA A 198 -6.15 10.34 8.66
N GLU A 199 -6.04 10.48 7.34
CA GLU A 199 -5.16 9.66 6.50
C GLU A 199 -4.37 10.49 5.50
N PRO A 200 -3.24 9.96 4.99
CA PRO A 200 -2.51 10.59 3.90
C PRO A 200 -3.38 10.73 2.65
N ARG A 201 -2.98 11.67 1.79
CA ARG A 201 -3.63 11.85 0.48
C ARG A 201 -3.22 10.72 -0.46
N PHE A 202 -4.18 10.24 -1.23
CA PHE A 202 -3.97 9.22 -2.25
C PHE A 202 -3.76 9.89 -3.61
N TYR A 203 -2.80 9.41 -4.39
CA TYR A 203 -2.52 9.90 -5.73
C TYR A 203 -3.01 8.88 -6.76
N SER A 204 -3.89 9.30 -7.68
CA SER A 204 -4.39 8.42 -8.74
C SER A 204 -3.50 8.42 -9.98
N HIS A 205 -3.66 7.39 -10.82
CA HIS A 205 -3.08 7.35 -12.16
C HIS A 205 -3.52 8.52 -13.06
N MET A 206 -4.67 9.13 -12.76
CA MET A 206 -5.16 10.33 -13.44
C MET A 206 -4.52 11.62 -12.91
N HIS A 207 -3.46 11.52 -12.12
CA HIS A 207 -2.69 12.65 -11.59
C HIS A 207 -3.49 13.57 -10.66
N HIS A 208 -4.50 13.04 -9.98
CA HIS A 208 -5.32 13.77 -9.02
C HIS A 208 -5.08 13.29 -7.58
N TRP A 209 -5.12 14.24 -6.65
CA TRP A 209 -5.01 13.98 -5.23
C TRP A 209 -6.40 13.81 -4.61
N TYR A 210 -6.57 12.74 -3.86
CA TYR A 210 -7.78 12.42 -3.13
C TYR A 210 -7.49 12.43 -1.63
N GLY A 211 -8.43 12.97 -0.85
CA GLY A 211 -8.38 12.87 0.61
C GLY A 211 -8.70 11.45 1.09
N SER A 212 -8.81 11.29 2.41
CA SER A 212 -9.33 10.05 2.98
C SER A 212 -10.75 9.76 2.48
N PRO A 213 -11.12 8.49 2.26
CA PRO A 213 -12.48 8.14 1.87
C PRO A 213 -13.50 8.55 2.92
N THR A 214 -14.54 9.27 2.48
CA THR A 214 -15.61 9.76 3.36
C THR A 214 -16.65 8.68 3.63
N PHE A 215 -16.84 7.75 2.69
CA PHE A 215 -17.67 6.57 2.88
C PHE A 215 -16.75 5.35 2.96
N GLY A 216 -17.04 4.43 3.87
CA GLY A 216 -16.21 3.25 4.05
C GLY A 216 -17.03 2.08 4.56
N GLU A 217 -16.93 0.97 3.85
CA GLU A 217 -17.48 -0.32 4.27
C GLU A 217 -16.38 -1.17 4.89
N MET A 218 -16.62 -1.65 6.11
CA MET A 218 -15.67 -2.49 6.83
C MET A 218 -16.03 -3.94 6.57
N VAL A 219 -15.09 -4.67 5.97
CA VAL A 219 -15.16 -6.10 5.74
C VAL A 219 -14.30 -6.78 6.81
N PRO A 220 -14.80 -7.80 7.52
CA PRO A 220 -13.99 -8.52 8.50
C PRO A 220 -12.79 -9.22 7.82
N SER A 221 -11.76 -9.52 8.60
CA SER A 221 -10.54 -10.18 8.12
C SER A 221 -10.71 -11.68 7.83
N THR A 222 -11.84 -12.25 8.26
CA THR A 222 -12.14 -13.68 8.14
C THR A 222 -13.61 -13.85 7.77
N GLU A 223 -13.89 -14.89 6.99
CA GLU A 223 -15.25 -15.34 6.71
C GLU A 223 -15.78 -16.27 7.81
N ALA A 224 -17.10 -16.33 7.98
CA ALA A 224 -17.73 -17.20 8.96
C ALA A 224 -17.45 -18.69 8.70
N ASP A 225 -17.26 -19.49 9.77
CA ASP A 225 -16.96 -20.93 9.67
C ASP A 225 -18.04 -21.74 8.94
N SER A 226 -19.28 -21.24 8.95
CA SER A 226 -20.43 -21.83 8.26
C SER A 226 -20.46 -21.59 6.74
N CYS A 227 -19.58 -20.76 6.20
CA CYS A 227 -19.55 -20.45 4.77
C CYS A 227 -19.07 -21.66 3.97
N ASP A 228 -19.87 -22.04 2.97
CA ASP A 228 -19.47 -22.97 1.93
C ASP A 228 -18.81 -22.19 0.78
N PHE A 229 -17.50 -22.36 0.60
CA PHE A 229 -16.73 -21.61 -0.40
C PHE A 229 -17.00 -22.07 -1.84
N GLU A 230 -17.50 -23.28 -2.06
CA GLU A 230 -17.83 -23.77 -3.40
C GLU A 230 -19.18 -23.21 -3.84
N THR A 231 -20.19 -23.31 -2.97
CA THR A 231 -21.54 -22.85 -3.31
C THR A 231 -21.79 -21.38 -2.97
N LYS A 232 -20.88 -20.74 -2.23
CA LYS A 232 -21.00 -19.38 -1.67
C LYS A 232 -22.27 -19.21 -0.82
N VAL A 233 -22.69 -20.27 -0.13
CA VAL A 233 -23.88 -20.25 0.73
C VAL A 233 -23.47 -19.96 2.17
N ALA A 234 -24.24 -19.11 2.86
CA ALA A 234 -23.99 -18.68 4.24
C ALA A 234 -22.62 -17.98 4.41
N CYS A 235 -22.22 -17.19 3.42
CA CYS A 235 -20.96 -16.46 3.35
C CYS A 235 -21.22 -14.96 3.54
N PRO A 236 -21.29 -14.46 4.79
CA PRO A 236 -21.68 -13.07 5.06
C PRO A 236 -20.77 -12.04 4.41
N VAL A 237 -19.45 -12.30 4.28
CA VAL A 237 -18.55 -11.39 3.58
C VAL A 237 -18.84 -11.36 2.10
N TYR A 238 -19.05 -12.53 1.49
CA TYR A 238 -19.43 -12.61 0.07
C TYR A 238 -20.73 -11.83 -0.19
N ASP A 239 -21.76 -12.06 0.63
CA ASP A 239 -23.05 -11.37 0.53
C ASP A 239 -22.90 -9.85 0.70
N GLN A 240 -22.05 -9.41 1.63
CA GLN A 240 -21.73 -7.99 1.79
C GLN A 240 -21.12 -7.42 0.51
N LEU A 241 -20.15 -8.10 -0.11
CA LEU A 241 -19.51 -7.64 -1.35
C LEU A 241 -20.46 -7.61 -2.55
N VAL A 242 -21.36 -8.61 -2.66
CA VAL A 242 -22.42 -8.64 -3.67
C VAL A 242 -23.39 -7.48 -3.46
N SER A 243 -23.79 -7.21 -2.22
CA SER A 243 -24.70 -6.10 -1.90
C SER A 243 -24.17 -4.74 -2.33
N LEU A 244 -22.84 -4.54 -2.36
CA LEU A 244 -22.24 -3.30 -2.84
C LEU A 244 -22.53 -3.03 -4.32
N LYS A 245 -22.75 -4.08 -5.12
CA LYS A 245 -23.09 -3.95 -6.54
C LYS A 245 -24.58 -3.64 -6.73
N GLU A 246 -25.43 -4.12 -5.83
CA GLU A 246 -26.89 -4.01 -5.95
C GLU A 246 -27.42 -2.69 -5.37
N HIS A 247 -26.82 -2.22 -4.28
CA HIS A 247 -27.31 -1.07 -3.53
C HIS A 247 -26.60 0.27 -3.87
N LYS A 248 -25.53 0.25 -4.67
CA LYS A 248 -24.76 1.45 -5.06
C LYS A 248 -24.85 1.75 -6.55
#